data_AF-D5ZWP4-F1
#
_entry.id   AF-D5ZWP4-F1
#
_cell.length_a   1.000
_cell.length_b   1.000
_cell.length_c   1.000
_cell.angle_alpha   90.00
_cell.angle_beta   90.00
_cell.angle_gamma   90.00
#
_symmetry.space_group_name_H-M   'P 1'
#
loop_
_entity.id
_entity.type
_entity.pdbx_description
1 polymer ?
#
loop_
_entity_poly.entity_id
_entity_poly.type
_entity_poly.pdbx_seq_one_letter_code
_entity_poly.pdbx_strand_id
1 'polypeptide(L)'
;MLRAAARHMADSAAAVCPDVEEPLVGLTGGLFGMGDPLLVPLDEELAKRLPRARRATAEGDPLHGAVRIATDLTTGTFTLPSDGRMLCVTSPAAEDVTRAADPEK
;
A
#
# COMPACT_ATOMS: atom_id res chain seq x y z
N MET A 1 -0.86 19.35 -15.26
CA MET A 1 -1.59 18.24 -14.63
C MET A 1 -0.67 17.15 -14.09
N LEU A 2 0.18 16.51 -14.91
CA LEU A 2 1.05 15.40 -14.45
C LEU A 2 1.99 15.76 -13.29
N ARG A 3 2.60 16.94 -13.30
CA ARG A 3 3.44 17.40 -12.17
C ARG A 3 2.64 17.54 -10.85
N ALA A 4 1.38 17.96 -10.92
CA ALA A 4 0.51 18.03 -9.75
C ALA A 4 0.14 16.61 -9.26
N ALA A 5 -0.14 15.68 -10.18
CA ALA A 5 -0.37 14.28 -9.83
C ALA A 5 0.85 13.64 -9.14
N ALA A 6 2.06 13.84 -9.70
CA ALA A 6 3.32 13.39 -9.10
C ALA A 6 3.52 13.94 -7.67
N ARG A 7 3.26 15.24 -7.47
CA ARG A 7 3.31 15.87 -6.15
C ARG A 7 2.34 15.21 -5.17
N HIS A 8 1.09 14.98 -5.57
CA HIS A 8 0.10 14.33 -4.71
C HIS A 8 0.44 12.87 -4.39
N MET A 9 0.99 12.12 -5.36
CA MET A 9 1.47 10.76 -5.09
C MET A 9 2.60 10.76 -4.06
N ALA A 10 3.56 11.68 -4.18
CA ALA A 10 4.67 11.81 -3.24
C ALA A 10 4.20 12.31 -1.86
N ASP A 11 3.23 13.24 -1.80
CA ASP A 11 2.58 13.66 -0.54
C ASP A 11 1.94 12.45 0.17
N SER A 12 1.18 11.62 -0.56
CA SER A 12 0.54 10.41 -0.02
C SER A 12 1.56 9.38 0.45
N ALA A 13 2.62 9.14 -0.33
CA ALA A 13 3.69 8.22 0.06
C ALA A 13 4.38 8.69 1.35
N ALA A 14 4.66 10.01 1.46
CA ALA A 14 5.29 10.58 2.64
C ALA A 14 4.42 10.47 3.89
N ALA A 15 3.10 10.60 3.76
CA ALA A 15 2.17 10.50 4.87
C ALA A 15 2.10 9.10 5.51
N VAL A 16 2.45 8.05 4.76
CA VAL A 16 2.37 6.64 5.21
C VAL A 16 3.74 5.97 5.33
N CYS A 17 4.82 6.67 4.99
CA CYS A 17 6.16 6.11 5.00
C CYS A 17 6.60 5.83 6.46
N PRO A 18 7.03 4.60 6.79
CA PRO A 18 7.49 4.29 8.14
C PRO A 18 8.83 4.96 8.42
N ASP A 19 9.06 5.32 9.69
CA ASP A 19 10.34 5.89 10.15
C ASP A 19 11.37 4.77 10.36
N VAL A 20 11.90 4.26 9.25
CA VAL A 20 12.99 3.27 9.20
C VAL A 20 14.17 3.84 8.41
N GLU A 21 15.34 3.22 8.54
CA GLU A 21 16.59 3.75 7.99
C GLU A 21 16.56 3.85 6.45
N GLU A 22 15.90 2.90 5.78
CA GLU A 22 15.76 2.87 4.31
C GLU A 22 14.38 2.32 3.89
N PRO A 23 13.31 3.13 3.94
CA PRO A 23 11.99 2.67 3.56
C PRO A 23 11.95 2.36 2.06
N LEU A 24 11.33 1.24 1.68
CA LEU A 24 11.18 0.85 0.29
C LEU A 24 9.90 1.42 -0.30
N VAL A 25 10.01 2.03 -1.48
CA VAL A 25 8.86 2.57 -2.22
C VAL A 25 8.79 1.92 -3.59
N GLY A 26 7.77 1.11 -3.81
CA GLY A 26 7.41 0.55 -5.12
C GLY A 26 6.35 1.39 -5.84
N LEU A 27 6.46 1.53 -7.16
CA LEU A 27 5.36 2.05 -7.99
C LEU A 27 4.70 0.89 -8.72
N THR A 28 3.39 0.85 -8.67
CA THR A 28 2.59 -0.22 -9.28
C THR A 28 1.29 0.31 -9.84
N GLY A 29 0.81 -0.29 -10.93
CA GLY A 29 -0.39 0.13 -11.67
C GLY A 29 -0.09 0.75 -13.03
N GLY A 30 -1.11 0.78 -13.89
CA GLY A 30 -0.94 1.08 -15.32
C GLY A 30 -0.50 2.52 -15.64
N LEU A 31 -0.71 3.47 -14.72
CA LEU A 31 -0.37 4.88 -14.93
C LEU A 31 1.14 5.10 -15.13
N PHE A 32 1.98 4.26 -14.53
CA PHE A 32 3.43 4.35 -14.67
C PHE A 32 3.93 3.90 -16.05
N GLY A 33 3.08 3.26 -16.86
CA GLY A 33 3.36 2.99 -18.27
C GLY A 33 3.44 4.23 -19.16
N MET A 34 3.05 5.42 -18.66
CA MET A 34 3.24 6.68 -19.39
C MET A 34 4.71 7.10 -19.54
N GLY A 35 5.62 6.52 -18.73
CA GLY A 35 7.05 6.82 -18.79
C GLY A 35 7.41 8.21 -18.24
N ASP A 36 8.47 8.80 -18.81
CA ASP A 36 9.12 10.02 -18.34
C ASP A 36 8.17 11.20 -18.01
N PRO A 37 7.08 11.47 -18.77
CA PRO A 37 6.15 12.55 -18.43
C PRO A 37 5.56 12.49 -17.02
N LEU A 38 5.49 11.30 -16.41
CA LEU A 38 5.10 11.11 -15.02
C LEU A 38 6.26 10.67 -14.12
N LEU A 39 7.13 9.78 -14.60
CA LEU A 39 8.19 9.20 -13.76
C LEU A 39 9.21 10.25 -13.31
N VAL A 40 9.66 11.11 -14.23
CA VAL A 40 10.63 12.19 -13.90
C VAL A 40 10.10 13.13 -12.81
N PRO A 41 8.91 13.77 -12.95
CA PRO A 41 8.41 14.64 -11.89
C PRO A 41 8.08 13.88 -10.60
N LEU A 42 7.73 12.59 -10.66
CA LEU A 42 7.49 11.79 -9.46
C LEU A 42 8.78 11.49 -8.70
N ASP A 43 9.85 11.09 -9.38
CA ASP A 43 11.13 10.85 -8.75
C ASP A 43 11.69 12.14 -8.13
N GLU A 44 11.52 13.30 -8.78
CA GLU A 44 11.85 14.61 -8.20
C GLU A 44 11.09 14.89 -6.90
N GLU A 45 9.79 14.63 -6.86
CA GLU A 45 8.96 14.92 -5.68
C GLU A 45 9.17 13.91 -4.55
N LEU A 46 9.46 12.64 -4.88
CA LEU A 46 9.86 11.61 -3.93
C LEU A 46 11.22 11.93 -3.31
N ALA A 47 12.22 12.32 -4.08
CA ALA A 47 13.53 12.69 -3.56
C ALA A 47 13.46 13.88 -2.57
N LYS A 48 12.55 14.84 -2.82
CA LYS A 48 12.33 15.98 -1.93
C LYS A 48 11.67 15.60 -0.60
N ARG A 49 10.71 14.67 -0.61
CA ARG A 49 9.89 14.34 0.58
C ARG A 49 10.38 13.14 1.36
N LEU A 50 10.94 12.18 0.65
CA LEU A 50 11.39 10.89 1.15
C LEU A 50 12.85 10.67 0.76
N PRO A 51 13.78 11.55 1.21
CA PRO A 51 15.18 11.49 0.79
C PRO A 51 15.91 10.21 1.24
N ARG A 52 15.38 9.52 2.27
CA ARG A 52 15.91 8.22 2.75
C ARG A 52 15.26 7.02 2.06
N ALA A 53 14.18 7.21 1.33
CA ALA A 53 13.48 6.09 0.71
C ALA A 53 14.22 5.59 -0.51
N ARG A 54 14.26 4.27 -0.67
CA ARG A 54 14.82 3.61 -1.84
C ARG A 54 13.70 3.17 -2.77
N ARG A 55 13.85 3.49 -4.06
CA ARG A 55 12.96 3.00 -5.12
C ARG A 55 13.18 1.49 -5.27
N ALA A 56 12.12 0.71 -5.17
CA ALA A 56 12.14 -0.72 -5.40
C ALA A 56 11.24 -1.07 -6.59
N THR A 57 11.62 -2.08 -7.37
CA THR A 57 10.71 -2.69 -8.33
C THR A 57 9.55 -3.32 -7.55
N ALA A 58 8.32 -2.99 -7.90
CA ALA A 58 7.16 -3.64 -7.30
C ALA A 58 7.19 -5.13 -7.66
N GLU A 59 6.95 -6.00 -6.68
CA GLU A 59 6.93 -7.46 -6.88
C GLU A 59 5.84 -7.88 -7.88
N GLY A 60 4.75 -7.12 -7.94
CA GLY A 60 3.66 -7.32 -8.89
C GLY A 60 2.77 -6.09 -9.05
N ASP A 61 1.68 -6.28 -9.79
CA ASP A 61 0.66 -5.26 -9.98
C ASP A 61 -0.29 -5.14 -8.76
N PRO A 62 -1.19 -4.15 -8.71
CA PRO A 62 -2.12 -4.00 -7.59
C PRO A 62 -3.06 -5.21 -7.39
N LEU A 63 -3.42 -5.91 -8.47
CA LEU A 63 -4.26 -7.10 -8.40
C LEU A 63 -3.51 -8.28 -7.77
N HIS A 64 -2.23 -8.45 -8.10
CA HIS A 64 -1.36 -9.43 -7.45
C HIS A 64 -1.33 -9.23 -5.93
N GLY A 65 -1.16 -7.98 -5.47
CA GLY A 65 -1.22 -7.64 -4.05
C GLY A 65 -2.58 -7.97 -3.41
N ALA A 66 -3.68 -7.61 -4.07
CA ALA A 66 -5.02 -7.89 -3.59
C ALA A 66 -5.31 -9.40 -3.45
N VAL A 67 -4.89 -10.21 -4.43
CA VAL A 67 -5.05 -11.67 -4.41
C VAL A 67 -4.21 -12.31 -3.29
N ARG A 68 -2.99 -11.81 -3.05
CA ARG A 68 -2.17 -12.27 -1.91
C ARG A 68 -2.84 -12.00 -0.57
N ILE A 69 -3.32 -10.78 -0.37
CA ILE A 69 -4.07 -10.41 0.85
C ILE A 69 -5.30 -11.33 1.02
N ALA A 70 -6.09 -11.54 -0.03
CA ALA A 70 -7.26 -12.41 0.03
C ALA A 70 -6.89 -13.88 0.36
N THR A 71 -5.77 -14.38 -0.18
CA THR A 71 -5.28 -15.73 0.11
C THR A 71 -4.85 -15.86 1.57
N ASP A 72 -4.09 -14.88 2.07
CA ASP A 72 -3.63 -14.88 3.45
C ASP A 72 -4.80 -14.76 4.45
N LEU A 73 -5.84 -13.99 4.11
CA LEU A 73 -7.06 -13.89 4.90
C LEU A 73 -7.86 -15.21 4.92
N THR A 74 -8.00 -15.87 3.77
CA THR A 74 -8.77 -17.13 3.67
C THR A 74 -8.05 -18.32 4.30
N THR A 75 -6.73 -18.26 4.41
CA THR A 75 -5.91 -19.31 5.04
C THR A 75 -5.52 -19.01 6.49
N GLY A 76 -5.90 -17.84 7.01
CA GLY A 76 -5.57 -17.43 8.38
C GLY A 76 -4.09 -17.11 8.60
N THR A 77 -3.35 -16.79 7.54
CA THR A 77 -1.91 -16.46 7.59
C THR A 77 -1.62 -14.97 7.49
N PHE A 78 -2.65 -14.11 7.36
CA PHE A 78 -2.47 -12.67 7.22
C PHE A 78 -1.89 -12.04 8.49
N THR A 79 -0.71 -11.43 8.37
CA THR A 79 0.06 -10.93 9.52
C THR A 79 -0.05 -9.43 9.76
N LEU A 80 -0.71 -8.68 8.86
CA LEU A 80 -0.87 -7.23 9.06
C LEU A 80 -1.94 -6.97 10.13
N PRO A 81 -1.74 -5.98 11.02
CA PRO A 81 -2.72 -5.65 12.05
C PRO A 81 -4.08 -5.30 11.45
N SER A 82 -5.15 -5.82 12.05
CA SER A 82 -6.51 -5.36 11.78
C SER A 82 -6.78 -4.08 12.58
N ASP A 83 -7.27 -3.03 11.92
CA ASP A 83 -7.81 -1.81 12.54
C ASP A 83 -9.30 -1.74 12.23
N GLY A 84 -10.14 -1.42 13.22
CA GLY A 84 -11.60 -1.34 13.05
C GLY A 84 -12.08 -0.28 12.05
N ARG A 85 -11.20 0.62 11.58
CA ARG A 85 -11.45 1.60 10.54
C ARG A 85 -11.06 1.11 9.13
N MET A 86 -10.49 -0.09 8.99
CA MET A 86 -10.22 -0.68 7.69
C MET A 86 -11.54 -0.93 6.93
N LEU A 87 -11.47 -0.85 5.59
CA LEU A 87 -12.60 -1.16 4.73
C LEU A 87 -13.07 -2.60 4.97
N CYS A 88 -14.29 -2.77 5.46
CA CYS A 88 -14.88 -4.08 5.72
C CYS A 88 -15.90 -4.40 4.63
N VAL A 89 -15.79 -5.58 4.01
CA VAL A 89 -16.79 -6.09 3.07
C VAL A 89 -17.83 -6.85 3.86
N THR A 90 -19.02 -6.28 4.03
CA THR A 90 -20.15 -6.96 4.66
C THR A 90 -20.96 -7.72 3.61
N SER A 91 -21.14 -9.02 3.81
CA SER A 91 -22.13 -9.82 3.06
C SER A 91 -23.45 -9.86 3.85
N PRO A 92 -24.63 -9.88 3.19
CA PRO A 92 -25.91 -10.03 3.88
C PRO A 92 -26.08 -11.36 4.64
N ALA A 93 -25.12 -12.29 4.56
CA ALA A 93 -25.05 -13.46 5.42
C ALA A 93 -23.81 -13.36 6.33
N ALA A 94 -23.87 -12.47 7.31
CA ALA A 94 -22.99 -12.52 8.46
C ALA A 94 -23.52 -13.58 9.43
N GLU A 95 -23.18 -14.85 9.20
CA GLU A 95 -22.97 -15.72 10.36
C GLU A 95 -21.52 -15.51 10.80
N ASP A 96 -21.41 -14.72 11.87
CA ASP A 96 -20.26 -14.48 12.74
C ASP A 96 -19.01 -15.35 12.45
N VAL A 97 -18.08 -14.81 11.64
CA VAL A 97 -16.69 -15.30 11.59
C VAL A 97 -15.84 -14.35 12.43
N THR A 98 -16.20 -14.15 13.70
CA THR A 98 -15.24 -13.68 14.70
C THR A 98 -15.53 -14.36 16.03
N ARG A 99 -15.00 -15.57 16.21
CA ARG A 99 -14.81 -16.12 17.55
C ARG A 99 -13.41 -16.71 17.76
N ALA A 100 -12.73 -16.11 18.74
CA ALA A 100 -11.50 -16.49 19.44
C ALA A 100 -10.17 -16.25 18.67
N ALA A 101 -9.12 -15.65 19.25
CA ALA A 101 -8.76 -15.44 20.66
C ALA A 101 -8.08 -14.06 20.83
N ASP A 102 -8.22 -13.36 21.96
CA ASP A 102 -7.45 -13.69 23.17
C ASP A 102 -8.23 -13.36 24.46
N PRO A 103 -8.31 -14.27 25.46
CA PRO A 103 -8.74 -13.92 26.79
C PRO A 103 -7.60 -13.23 27.56
N GLU A 104 -8.00 -12.30 28.43
CA GLU A 104 -7.19 -11.57 29.38
C GLU A 104 -5.98 -12.35 29.95
N LYS A 105 -4.79 -11.76 29.84
CA LYS A 105 -3.95 -11.53 31.02
C LYS A 105 -3.05 -10.30 30.88
#